data_AF-A0A2V8MT20-F1
#
_entry.id   AF-A0A2V8MT20-F1
#
_cell.length_a   1.000
_cell.length_b   1.000
_cell.length_c   1.000
_cell.angle_alpha   90.00
_cell.angle_beta   90.00
_cell.angle_gamma   90.00
#
_symmetry.space_group_name_H-M   'P 1'
#
loop_
_entity.id
_entity.type
_entity.pdbx_description
1 polymer ?
#
loop_
_entity_poly.entity_id
_entity_poly.type
_entity_poly.pdbx_seq_one_letter_code
_entity_poly.pdbx_strand_id
1 'polypeptide(L)'
;MAGSGRVSVTVDGTKFDAITVNFGITTQKDQAGMPILQTLNTKACVWVDAHDNKNFPFDTFQKLFGLANVPDNSKLKDMKIEYWLDDTKADALCTYKFKGWISKFATYNPPVVQGASVGGSNIQASWENQFNNICYLELEPIINTTNQSEVLIGN
;
A
#
# COMPACT_ATOMS: atom_id res chain seq x y z
N MET A 1 -7.12 -1.34 19.01
CA MET A 1 -7.44 0.10 18.98
C MET A 1 -7.75 0.42 17.53
N ALA A 2 -8.93 0.94 17.21
CA ALA A 2 -9.27 1.29 15.83
C ALA A 2 -8.51 2.57 15.47
N GLY A 3 -7.42 2.45 14.72
CA GLY A 3 -6.75 3.61 14.15
C GLY A 3 -7.69 4.21 13.11
N SER A 4 -8.08 5.47 13.27
CA SER A 4 -8.71 6.22 12.18
C SER A 4 -7.72 6.26 11.03
N GLY A 5 -7.89 5.38 10.04
CA GLY A 5 -6.99 5.34 8.90
C GLY A 5 -7.18 6.61 8.09
N ARG A 6 -6.18 7.49 8.14
CA ARG A 6 -6.09 8.68 7.29
C ARG A 6 -5.90 8.35 5.82
N VAL A 7 -5.75 7.06 5.50
CA VAL A 7 -5.68 6.55 4.14
C VAL A 7 -6.60 5.35 4.01
N SER A 8 -7.45 5.36 2.98
CA SER A 8 -8.23 4.19 2.58
C SER A 8 -7.75 3.67 1.24
N VAL A 9 -7.81 2.35 1.08
CA VAL A 9 -7.49 1.64 -0.14
C VAL A 9 -8.74 0.87 -0.59
N THR A 10 -9.05 0.96 -1.88
CA THR A 10 -10.09 0.18 -2.53
C THR A 10 -9.46 -0.71 -3.58
N VAL A 11 -9.72 -2.01 -3.52
CA VAL A 11 -9.33 -3.00 -4.52
C VAL A 11 -10.55 -3.81 -4.92
N ASP A 12 -10.92 -3.79 -6.20
CA ASP A 12 -12.07 -4.57 -6.72
C ASP A 12 -13.37 -4.32 -5.93
N GLY A 13 -13.62 -3.05 -5.61
CA GLY A 13 -14.77 -2.60 -4.80
C GLY A 13 -14.66 -2.86 -3.29
N THR A 14 -13.66 -3.61 -2.83
CA THR A 14 -13.42 -3.82 -1.40
C THR A 14 -12.58 -2.68 -0.84
N LYS A 15 -13.20 -1.86 0.02
CA LYS A 15 -12.56 -0.71 0.69
C LYS A 15 -12.17 -1.07 2.12
N PHE A 16 -10.97 -0.67 2.51
CA PHE A 16 -10.44 -0.81 3.87
C PHE A 16 -9.49 0.35 4.18
N ASP A 17 -9.29 0.61 5.45
CA ASP A 17 -8.33 1.59 5.94
C ASP A 17 -6.95 0.96 6.11
N ALA A 18 -5.92 1.70 5.72
CA ALA A 18 -4.54 1.30 5.88
C ALA A 18 -3.90 2.04 7.06
N ILE A 19 -2.94 1.38 7.73
CA ILE A 19 -2.06 2.03 8.70
C ILE A 19 -1.23 3.10 7.99
N THR A 20 -0.67 2.72 6.85
CA THR A 20 0.13 3.60 6.00
C THR A 20 0.11 3.11 4.56
N VAL A 21 0.24 4.04 3.63
CA VAL A 21 0.40 3.77 2.21
C VAL A 21 1.52 4.64 1.67
N ASN A 22 2.48 4.01 0.99
CA ASN A 22 3.49 4.70 0.22
C ASN A 22 3.18 4.50 -1.27
N PHE A 23 2.69 5.55 -1.93
CA PHE A 23 2.59 5.60 -3.38
C PHE A 23 3.84 6.28 -3.95
N GLY A 24 4.49 5.65 -4.93
CA GLY A 24 5.70 6.17 -5.55
C GLY A 24 5.73 5.92 -7.06
N ILE A 25 6.28 6.89 -7.78
CA ILE A 25 6.65 6.78 -9.18
C ILE A 25 8.16 7.00 -9.25
N THR A 26 8.88 6.07 -9.86
CA THR A 26 10.34 6.09 -9.98
C THR A 26 10.74 5.86 -11.42
N THR A 27 11.79 6.54 -11.87
CA THR A 27 12.39 6.37 -13.20
C THR A 27 13.90 6.34 -13.00
N GLN A 28 14.60 5.43 -13.68
CA GLN A 28 16.06 5.39 -13.63
C GLN A 28 16.66 6.53 -14.45
N LYS A 29 17.90 6.88 -14.12
CA LYS A 29 18.69 7.87 -14.87
C LYS A 29 19.99 7.24 -15.39
N ASP A 30 20.46 7.70 -16.52
CA ASP A 30 21.77 7.32 -17.07
C ASP A 30 22.92 8.02 -16.32
N GLN A 31 24.16 7.77 -16.74
CA GLN A 31 25.34 8.40 -16.15
C GLN A 31 25.39 9.93 -16.33
N ALA A 32 24.72 10.45 -17.37
CA ALA A 32 24.60 11.89 -17.62
C ALA A 32 23.46 12.54 -16.81
N GLY A 33 22.65 11.75 -16.12
CA GLY A 33 21.51 12.20 -15.33
C GLY A 33 20.20 12.33 -16.12
N MET A 34 20.16 11.87 -17.37
CA MET A 34 18.96 11.87 -18.20
C MET A 34 18.06 10.68 -17.85
N PRO A 35 16.72 10.84 -17.87
CA PRO A 35 15.81 9.74 -17.59
C PRO A 35 15.91 8.65 -18.66
N ILE A 36 16.03 7.40 -18.23
CA ILE A 36 16.02 6.25 -19.13
C ILE A 36 14.55 5.92 -19.44
N LEU A 37 14.17 6.04 -20.70
CA LEU A 37 12.84 5.67 -21.16
C LEU A 37 12.56 4.19 -20.85
N GLN A 38 11.28 3.85 -20.63
CA GLN A 38 10.83 2.50 -20.28
C GLN A 38 11.33 1.95 -18.92
N THR A 39 11.91 2.80 -18.06
CA THR A 39 12.26 2.44 -16.67
C THR A 39 11.29 3.01 -15.64
N LEU A 40 10.14 3.52 -16.10
CA LEU A 40 9.08 4.01 -15.23
C LEU A 40 8.52 2.83 -14.42
N ASN A 41 8.66 2.90 -13.10
CA ASN A 41 8.06 1.95 -12.17
C ASN A 41 7.13 2.73 -11.24
N THR A 42 5.87 2.29 -11.19
CA THR A 42 4.87 2.84 -10.28
C THR A 42 4.44 1.75 -9.31
N LYS A 43 4.43 2.07 -8.02
CA LYS A 43 4.06 1.11 -6.98
C LYS A 43 3.39 1.80 -5.80
N ALA A 44 2.42 1.12 -5.22
CA ALA A 44 1.87 1.45 -3.91
C ALA A 44 2.13 0.33 -2.91
N CYS A 45 2.85 0.63 -1.85
CA CYS A 45 3.02 -0.26 -0.70
C CYS A 45 1.96 0.07 0.35
N VAL A 46 1.20 -0.92 0.78
CA VAL A 46 0.08 -0.77 1.71
C VAL A 46 0.30 -1.67 2.92
N TRP A 47 0.17 -1.10 4.11
CA TRP A 47 0.24 -1.84 5.37
C TRP A 47 -1.09 -1.73 6.12
N VAL A 48 -1.60 -2.86 6.59
CA VAL A 48 -2.90 -2.97 7.26
C VAL A 48 -2.74 -3.74 8.57
N ASP A 49 -3.44 -3.31 9.61
CA ASP A 49 -3.50 -4.04 10.87
C ASP A 49 -4.32 -5.32 10.69
N ALA A 50 -3.66 -6.48 10.80
CA ALA A 50 -4.34 -7.76 10.64
C ALA A 50 -5.23 -8.13 11.84
N HIS A 51 -5.16 -7.39 12.95
CA HIS A 51 -6.04 -7.58 14.11
C HIS A 51 -7.35 -6.79 14.02
N ASP A 52 -7.49 -5.86 13.08
CA ASP A 52 -8.71 -5.07 12.95
C ASP A 52 -9.80 -5.82 12.18
N ASN A 53 -10.55 -6.66 12.91
CA ASN A 53 -11.63 -7.45 12.34
C ASN A 53 -12.84 -6.64 11.85
N LYS A 54 -12.91 -5.33 12.14
CA LYS A 54 -14.00 -4.47 11.66
C LYS A 54 -13.64 -3.81 10.34
N ASN A 55 -12.44 -3.28 10.25
CA ASN A 55 -11.92 -2.63 9.05
C ASN A 55 -11.40 -3.62 8.01
N PHE A 56 -10.77 -4.70 8.47
CA PHE A 56 -10.12 -5.71 7.64
C PHE A 56 -10.55 -7.14 8.06
N PRO A 57 -11.85 -7.48 7.91
CA PRO A 57 -12.34 -8.81 8.26
C PRO A 57 -11.67 -9.90 7.41
N PHE A 58 -11.75 -11.14 7.88
CA PHE A 58 -11.17 -12.29 7.19
C PHE A 58 -11.65 -12.44 5.74
N ASP A 59 -12.90 -12.08 5.43
CA ASP A 59 -13.42 -12.11 4.05
C ASP A 59 -12.64 -11.16 3.12
N THR A 60 -12.31 -9.95 3.60
CA THR A 60 -11.45 -9.00 2.89
C THR A 60 -10.05 -9.59 2.70
N PHE A 61 -9.49 -10.15 3.77
CA PHE A 61 -8.17 -10.79 3.74
C PHE A 61 -8.13 -11.91 2.69
N GLN A 62 -9.10 -12.81 2.72
CA GLN A 62 -9.22 -13.95 1.81
C GLN A 62 -9.41 -13.51 0.36
N LYS A 63 -10.24 -12.48 0.13
CA LYS A 63 -10.45 -11.92 -1.22
C LYS A 63 -9.15 -11.37 -1.80
N LEU A 64 -8.42 -10.57 -1.01
CA LEU A 64 -7.15 -9.98 -1.44
C LEU A 64 -6.07 -11.04 -1.66
N PHE A 65 -6.00 -12.04 -0.79
CA PHE A 65 -5.12 -13.19 -1.00
C PHE A 65 -5.46 -13.91 -2.32
N GLY A 66 -6.75 -14.12 -2.62
CA GLY A 66 -7.18 -14.74 -3.89
C GLY A 66 -6.81 -13.94 -5.13
N LEU A 67 -6.84 -12.60 -5.04
CA LEU A 67 -6.40 -11.70 -6.10
C LEU A 67 -4.87 -11.68 -6.28
N ALA A 68 -4.10 -11.97 -5.23
CA ALA A 68 -2.64 -12.04 -5.30
C ALA A 68 -2.12 -13.44 -5.69
N ASN A 69 -2.78 -14.49 -5.24
CA ASN A 69 -2.33 -15.87 -5.38
C ASN A 69 -2.56 -16.38 -6.81
N VAL A 70 -1.50 -16.77 -7.53
CA VAL A 70 -1.53 -17.20 -8.95
C VAL A 70 -2.00 -16.07 -9.88
N PRO A 71 -1.11 -15.34 -10.55
CA PRO A 71 -1.48 -14.21 -11.40
C PRO A 71 -2.18 -14.67 -12.70
N ASP A 72 -3.28 -14.00 -13.05
CA ASP A 72 -3.94 -14.10 -14.35
C ASP A 72 -4.58 -12.75 -14.75
N ASN A 73 -5.00 -12.62 -16.00
CA ASN A 73 -5.57 -11.37 -16.52
C ASN A 73 -6.88 -10.95 -15.85
N SER A 74 -7.62 -11.88 -15.23
CA SER A 74 -8.88 -11.57 -14.53
C SER A 74 -8.65 -10.84 -13.20
N LYS A 75 -7.42 -10.89 -12.68
CA LYS A 75 -6.96 -10.25 -11.44
C LYS A 75 -6.47 -8.82 -11.64
N LEU A 76 -6.55 -8.30 -12.87
CA LEU A 76 -6.39 -6.88 -13.16
C LEU A 76 -7.65 -6.14 -12.72
N LYS A 77 -7.56 -5.42 -11.60
CA LYS A 77 -8.69 -4.77 -10.93
C LYS A 77 -8.52 -3.26 -10.89
N ASP A 78 -9.65 -2.57 -10.81
CA ASP A 78 -9.65 -1.14 -10.49
C ASP A 78 -9.25 -0.94 -9.03
N MET A 79 -8.32 -0.03 -8.83
CA MET A 79 -7.72 0.29 -7.55
C MET A 79 -7.80 1.79 -7.29
N LYS A 80 -8.01 2.14 -6.03
CA LYS A 80 -8.09 3.52 -5.57
C LYS A 80 -7.41 3.68 -4.23
N ILE A 81 -6.61 4.71 -4.09
CA ILE A 81 -5.98 5.11 -2.82
C ILE A 81 -6.45 6.52 -2.52
N GLU A 82 -7.01 6.73 -1.33
CA GLU A 82 -7.58 8.00 -0.89
C GLU A 82 -6.86 8.43 0.38
N TYR A 83 -6.09 9.53 0.30
CA TYR A 83 -5.53 10.23 1.46
C TYR A 83 -6.56 11.25 1.93
N TRP A 84 -7.06 11.11 3.15
CA TRP A 84 -8.13 11.95 3.68
C TRP A 84 -7.58 13.19 4.40
N LEU A 85 -8.33 14.29 4.33
CA LEU A 85 -8.01 15.53 5.04
C LEU A 85 -8.10 15.35 6.56
N ASP A 86 -9.09 14.60 7.01
CA ASP A 86 -9.37 14.34 8.41
C ASP A 86 -10.04 12.97 8.62
N ASP A 87 -10.36 12.67 9.87
CA ASP A 87 -10.96 11.41 10.29
C ASP A 87 -12.44 11.27 9.86
N THR A 88 -13.09 12.35 9.40
CA THR A 88 -14.46 12.31 8.87
C THR A 88 -14.52 11.71 7.48
N LYS A 89 -13.39 11.73 6.74
CA LYS A 89 -13.27 11.21 5.37
C LYS A 89 -14.28 11.81 4.40
N ALA A 90 -14.69 13.06 4.65
CA ALA A 90 -15.57 13.80 3.75
C ALA A 90 -14.82 14.27 2.50
N ASP A 91 -13.61 14.80 2.69
CA ASP A 91 -12.77 15.36 1.63
C ASP A 91 -11.41 14.66 1.56
N ALA A 92 -10.99 14.28 0.35
CA ALA A 92 -9.67 13.71 0.12
C ALA A 92 -8.64 14.82 -0.17
N LEU A 93 -7.46 14.70 0.45
CA LEU A 93 -6.27 15.47 0.10
C LEU A 93 -5.73 15.06 -1.27
N CYS A 94 -5.73 13.76 -1.53
CA CYS A 94 -5.15 13.18 -2.73
C CYS A 94 -5.79 11.83 -2.99
N THR A 95 -6.23 11.61 -4.22
CA THR A 95 -6.77 10.34 -4.68
C THR A 95 -5.97 9.85 -5.89
N TYR A 96 -5.43 8.63 -5.78
CA TYR A 96 -4.86 7.90 -6.91
C TYR A 96 -5.85 6.85 -7.40
N LYS A 97 -6.14 6.83 -8.71
CA LYS A 97 -6.98 5.82 -9.35
C LYS A 97 -6.19 5.16 -10.48
N PHE A 98 -6.19 3.84 -10.52
CA PHE A 98 -5.50 3.09 -11.57
C PHE A 98 -6.08 1.68 -11.68
N LYS A 99 -5.89 1.05 -12.83
CA LYS A 99 -6.09 -0.39 -13.00
C LYS A 99 -4.78 -1.09 -12.72
N GLY A 100 -4.79 -2.18 -11.95
CA GLY A 100 -3.56 -2.83 -11.51
C GLY A 100 -3.79 -4.23 -10.94
N TRP A 101 -2.77 -4.76 -10.28
CA TRP A 101 -2.80 -6.06 -9.60
C TRP A 101 -2.06 -6.01 -8.26
N ILE A 102 -2.25 -7.04 -7.44
CA ILE A 102 -1.49 -7.22 -6.20
C ILE A 102 -0.24 -8.01 -6.57
N SER A 103 0.90 -7.33 -6.71
CA SER A 103 2.18 -7.97 -7.07
C SER A 103 2.84 -8.69 -5.89
N LYS A 104 2.48 -8.30 -4.66
CA LYS A 104 2.93 -8.97 -3.43
C LYS A 104 1.84 -8.95 -2.37
N PHE A 105 1.67 -10.10 -1.73
CA PHE A 105 0.87 -10.27 -0.52
C PHE A 105 1.74 -10.93 0.54
N ALA A 106 1.86 -10.31 1.70
CA ALA A 106 2.64 -10.85 2.81
C ALA A 106 1.96 -10.58 4.14
N THR A 107 2.10 -11.51 5.07
CA THR A 107 1.78 -11.29 6.48
C THR A 107 3.02 -11.50 7.31
N TYR A 108 3.29 -10.57 8.22
CA TYR A 108 4.44 -10.68 9.10
C TYR A 108 4.13 -10.08 10.48
N ASN A 109 4.88 -10.56 11.46
CA ASN A 109 4.99 -9.93 12.76
C ASN A 109 6.22 -9.00 12.72
N PRO A 110 6.06 -7.68 12.95
CA PRO A 110 7.18 -6.77 13.04
C PRO A 110 8.20 -7.25 14.08
N PRO A 111 9.51 -7.13 13.81
CA PRO A 111 10.51 -7.51 14.79
C PRO A 111 10.33 -6.65 16.04
N VAL A 112 10.14 -7.30 17.19
CA VAL A 112 10.06 -6.60 18.47
C VAL A 112 11.42 -5.96 18.74
N VAL A 113 11.54 -4.64 18.53
CA VAL A 113 12.66 -3.88 19.06
C VAL A 113 12.39 -3.69 20.54
N GLN A 114 12.71 -4.71 21.34
CA GLN A 114 12.87 -4.51 22.78
C GLN A 114 13.96 -3.47 22.95
N GLY A 115 13.66 -2.40 23.68
CA GLY A 115 14.64 -1.38 24.04
C GLY A 115 15.77 -1.99 24.87
N ALA A 116 16.74 -2.62 24.22
CA ALA A 116 18.03 -2.90 24.83
C ALA A 116 18.82 -1.59 24.78
N SER A 117 18.78 -0.85 25.88
CA SER A 117 19.70 0.25 26.13
C SER A 117 21.12 -0.31 26.25
N VAL A 118 21.83 -0.46 25.14
CA VAL A 118 23.28 -0.66 25.15
C VAL A 118 23.92 0.71 25.01
N GLY A 119 24.40 1.27 26.13
CA GLY A 119 25.20 2.51 26.11
C GLY A 119 24.43 3.84 26.06
N GLY A 120 23.18 3.89 26.54
CA GLY A 120 22.48 5.18 26.77
C GLY A 120 21.87 5.84 25.53
N SER A 121 21.82 5.16 24.38
CA SER A 121 21.06 5.61 23.21
C SER A 121 19.66 4.98 23.22
N ASN A 122 18.61 5.80 23.25
CA ASN A 122 17.23 5.34 23.12
C ASN A 122 17.02 4.90 21.66
N ILE A 123 16.96 3.59 21.41
CA ILE A 123 16.51 3.08 20.11
C ILE A 123 15.01 3.40 20.01
N GLN A 124 14.64 4.35 19.15
CA GLN A 124 13.23 4.64 18.90
C GLN A 124 12.55 3.41 18.31
N ALA A 125 11.44 2.99 18.92
CA ALA A 125 10.56 1.99 18.33
C ALA A 125 10.04 2.49 16.98
N SER A 126 10.14 1.66 15.93
CA SER A 126 9.50 1.92 14.64
C SER A 126 7.97 1.94 14.80
N TRP A 127 7.27 2.65 13.90
CA TRP A 127 5.80 2.68 13.89
C TRP A 127 5.19 1.27 13.77
N GLU A 128 5.89 0.36 13.08
CA GLU A 128 5.51 -1.05 12.93
C GLU A 128 5.41 -1.76 14.30
N ASN A 129 6.22 -1.39 15.29
CA ASN A 129 6.23 -2.01 16.62
C ASN A 129 4.97 -1.71 17.45
N GLN A 130 4.08 -0.85 16.96
CA GLN A 130 2.77 -0.61 17.56
C GLN A 130 1.74 -1.69 17.19
N PHE A 131 2.06 -2.55 16.21
CA PHE A 131 1.18 -3.58 15.68
C PHE A 131 1.79 -4.97 15.86
N ASN A 132 0.97 -5.93 16.27
CA ASN A 132 1.41 -7.32 16.46
C ASN A 132 1.52 -8.07 15.13
N ASN A 133 0.54 -7.90 14.25
CA ASN A 133 0.51 -8.59 12.96
C ASN A 133 0.09 -7.61 11.87
N ILE A 134 0.87 -7.57 10.79
CA ILE A 134 0.64 -6.68 9.67
C ILE A 134 0.37 -7.51 8.42
N CYS A 135 -0.65 -7.11 7.66
CA CYS A 135 -0.86 -7.50 6.28
C CYS A 135 -0.23 -6.43 5.37
N TYR A 136 0.62 -6.87 4.46
CA TYR A 136 1.35 -6.04 3.53
C TYR A 136 1.00 -6.38 2.09
N LEU A 137 0.69 -5.35 1.31
CA LEU A 137 0.33 -5.46 -0.10
C LEU A 137 1.23 -4.56 -0.94
N GLU A 138 1.69 -5.04 -2.08
CA GLU A 138 2.21 -4.18 -3.15
C GLU A 138 1.19 -4.16 -4.28
N LEU A 139 0.72 -2.95 -4.61
CA LEU A 139 -0.19 -2.67 -5.71
C LEU A 139 0.62 -2.08 -6.86
N GLU A 140 0.54 -2.72 -8.01
CA GLU A 140 1.23 -2.27 -9.22
C GLU A 140 0.21 -1.94 -10.31
N PRO A 141 0.22 -0.71 -10.86
CA PRO A 141 -0.58 -0.36 -12.02
C PRO A 141 -0.19 -1.18 -13.24
N ILE A 142 -1.16 -1.43 -14.12
CA ILE A 142 -0.87 -1.97 -15.43
C ILE A 142 -0.01 -0.99 -16.21
N ILE A 143 0.94 -1.53 -16.94
CA ILE A 143 1.74 -0.81 -17.91
C ILE A 143 1.11 -1.10 -19.27
N ASN A 144 0.65 -0.07 -19.98
CA ASN A 144 0.04 -0.24 -21.30
C ASN A 144 1.09 -0.67 -22.35
N THR A 145 0.64 -1.03 -23.57
CA THR A 145 1.50 -1.52 -24.66
C THR A 145 2.59 -0.55 -25.12
N THR A 146 2.57 0.69 -24.62
CA THR A 146 3.55 1.76 -24.83
C THR A 146 4.44 2.03 -23.61
N ASN A 147 4.43 1.15 -22.61
CA ASN A 147 5.13 1.30 -21.34
C ASN A 147 4.69 2.50 -20.49
N GLN A 148 3.39 2.84 -20.49
CA GLN A 148 2.84 3.91 -19.66
C GLN A 148 1.89 3.36 -18.60
N SER A 149 2.08 3.81 -17.36
CA SER A 149 1.16 3.57 -16.25
C SER A 149 0.05 4.63 -16.30
N GLU A 150 -1.20 4.24 -16.53
CA GLU A 150 -2.35 5.15 -16.49
C GLU A 150 -2.83 5.32 -15.05
N VAL A 151 -2.12 6.17 -14.30
CA VAL A 151 -2.55 6.60 -12.96
C VAL A 151 -3.15 7.99 -13.05
N LEU A 152 -4.39 8.11 -12.59
CA LEU A 152 -5.06 9.39 -12.44
C LEU A 152 -4.87 9.90 -11.00
N ILE A 153 -4.52 11.18 -10.87
CA ILE A 153 -4.47 11.90 -9.59
C ILE A 153 -5.61 12.92 -9.55
N GLY A 154 -6.23 13.09 -8.39
CA GLY A 154 -7.24 14.12 -8.14
C GLY A 154 -7.45 14.37 -6.65
N ASN A 155 -8.48 15.13 -6.31
CA ASN A 155 -8.99 15.34 -4.96
C ASN A 155 -10.50 15.06 -4.91
#